data_AF-A0A7Z0LGH9-F1
#
_entry.id   AF-A0A7Z0LGH9-F1
#
_cell.length_a   1.000
_cell.length_b   1.000
_cell.length_c   1.000
_cell.angle_alpha   90.00
_cell.angle_beta   90.00
_cell.angle_gamma   90.00
#
_symmetry.space_group_name_H-M   'P 1'
#
loop_
_entity.id
_entity.type
_entity.pdbx_description
1 polymer ?
#
loop_
_entity_poly.entity_id
_entity_poly.type
_entity_poly.pdbx_seq_one_letter_code
_entity_poly.pdbx_strand_id
1 'polypeptide(L)'
;MKNKYILPATAVLFIIEYIIFPMIILKFANTETINKVAFFIILSSVFFAFSTNLVVTYIYGRNITIPIMSIIISIALLFVFNKSVFIIIILIIIFSFIGYYLGTIFHKEK
;
A
#
# COMPACT_ATOMS: atom_id res chain seq x y z
N MET A 1 -2.43 -25.47 -2.68
CA MET A 1 -1.05 -25.21 -3.19
C MET A 1 -0.73 -23.73 -3.01
N LYS A 2 0.36 -23.37 -2.31
CA LYS A 2 0.80 -21.96 -2.24
C LYS A 2 1.24 -21.50 -3.64
N ASN A 3 0.52 -20.56 -4.24
CA ASN A 3 0.90 -20.01 -5.53
C ASN A 3 2.17 -19.15 -5.36
N LYS A 4 3.30 -19.66 -5.86
CA LYS A 4 4.63 -19.02 -5.74
C LYS A 4 4.70 -17.60 -6.32
N TYR A 5 3.74 -17.23 -7.17
CA TYR A 5 3.68 -15.93 -7.82
C TYR A 5 2.97 -14.85 -7.00
N ILE A 6 2.29 -15.18 -5.89
CA ILE A 6 1.54 -14.19 -5.10
C ILE A 6 2.46 -13.12 -4.54
N LEU A 7 3.58 -13.52 -3.92
CA LEU A 7 4.52 -12.59 -3.30
C LEU A 7 5.13 -11.62 -4.32
N PRO A 8 5.73 -12.06 -5.45
CA PRO A 8 6.26 -11.12 -6.44
C PRO A 8 5.16 -10.29 -7.09
N ALA A 9 3.96 -10.83 -7.36
CA ALA A 9 2.87 -10.06 -7.95
C ALA A 9 2.40 -8.94 -7.00
N THR A 10 2.30 -9.22 -5.71
CA THR A 10 1.92 -8.21 -4.70
C THR A 10 3.03 -7.19 -4.46
N ALA A 11 4.30 -7.59 -4.59
CA ALA A 11 5.43 -6.65 -4.57
C ALA A 11 5.33 -5.63 -5.71
N VAL A 12 5.08 -6.12 -6.93
CA VAL A 12 4.88 -5.27 -8.11
C VAL A 12 3.69 -4.33 -7.90
N LEU A 13 2.61 -4.81 -7.30
CA LEU A 13 1.45 -4.00 -7.01
C LEU A 13 1.77 -2.86 -6.03
N PHE A 14 2.47 -3.12 -4.92
CA PHE A 14 2.91 -2.08 -3.99
C PHE A 14 3.90 -1.09 -4.62
N ILE A 15 4.79 -1.54 -5.52
CA ILE A 15 5.66 -0.63 -6.28
C ILE A 15 4.84 0.31 -7.14
N ILE A 16 3.81 -0.21 -7.82
CA ILE A 16 2.89 0.61 -8.61
C ILE A 16 2.19 1.63 -7.70
N GLU A 17 1.65 1.20 -6.56
CA GLU A 17 0.87 2.03 -5.63
C GLU A 17 1.69 3.11 -4.92
N TYR A 18 2.91 2.79 -4.46
CA TYR A 18 3.71 3.70 -3.63
C TYR A 18 4.76 4.49 -4.38
N ILE A 19 5.07 4.12 -5.63
CA ILE A 19 6.11 4.79 -6.40
C ILE A 19 5.53 5.30 -7.72
N ILE A 20 5.08 4.41 -8.59
CA ILE A 20 4.70 4.77 -9.96
C ILE A 20 3.49 5.71 -9.96
N PHE A 21 2.43 5.35 -9.23
CA PHE A 21 1.20 6.13 -9.16
C PHE A 21 1.43 7.54 -8.58
N PRO A 22 2.10 7.71 -7.42
CA PRO A 22 2.49 9.02 -6.91
C PRO A 22 3.28 9.86 -7.92
N MET A 23 4.31 9.27 -8.55
CA MET A 23 5.18 9.98 -9.49
C MET A 23 4.42 10.45 -10.73
N ILE A 24 3.54 9.60 -11.29
CA ILE A 24 2.72 9.95 -12.44
C ILE A 24 1.80 11.12 -12.08
N ILE A 25 1.09 11.05 -10.96
CA ILE A 25 0.16 12.11 -10.57
C ILE A 25 0.89 13.43 -10.32
N LEU A 26 2.01 13.40 -9.60
CA LEU A 26 2.80 14.61 -9.32
C LEU A 26 3.34 15.25 -10.60
N LYS A 27 3.71 14.45 -11.62
CA LYS A 27 4.17 14.96 -12.91
C LYS A 27 3.12 15.81 -13.63
N PHE A 28 1.84 15.53 -13.43
CA PHE A 28 0.72 16.25 -14.06
C PHE A 28 0.07 17.29 -13.14
N ALA A 29 0.61 17.48 -11.93
CA ALA A 29 0.08 18.45 -10.98
C ALA A 29 0.67 19.84 -11.21
N ASN A 30 -0.19 20.85 -11.31
CA ASN A 30 0.24 22.25 -11.36
C ASN A 30 0.73 22.71 -9.98
N THR A 31 1.65 23.67 -9.97
CA THR A 31 2.24 24.26 -8.74
C THR A 31 1.21 24.83 -7.78
N GLU A 32 0.09 25.37 -8.26
CA GLU A 32 -1.00 25.89 -7.41
C GLU A 32 -1.78 24.78 -6.70
N THR A 33 -1.84 23.59 -7.29
CA THR A 33 -2.63 22.44 -6.78
C THR A 33 -1.80 21.37 -6.11
N ILE A 34 -0.46 21.45 -6.20
CA ILE A 34 0.47 20.39 -5.81
C ILE A 34 0.25 19.90 -4.38
N ASN A 35 -0.06 20.79 -3.45
CA ASN A 35 -0.31 20.44 -2.04
C ASN A 35 -1.58 19.60 -1.86
N LYS A 36 -2.66 19.95 -2.59
CA LYS A 36 -3.92 19.19 -2.56
C LYS A 36 -3.72 17.82 -3.18
N VAL A 37 -3.03 17.77 -4.31
CA VAL A 37 -2.72 16.52 -5.02
C VAL A 37 -1.85 15.61 -4.17
N ALA A 38 -0.80 16.13 -3.54
CA ALA A 38 0.06 15.38 -2.63
C ALA A 38 -0.74 14.78 -1.45
N PHE A 39 -1.66 15.55 -0.87
CA PHE A 39 -2.55 15.07 0.18
C PHE A 39 -3.45 13.91 -0.28
N PHE A 40 -4.02 14.00 -1.50
CA PHE A 40 -4.83 12.91 -2.05
C PHE A 40 -4.02 11.64 -2.33
N ILE A 41 -2.80 11.77 -2.84
CA ILE A 41 -1.92 10.62 -3.07
C ILE A 41 -1.64 9.90 -1.75
N ILE A 42 -1.28 10.68 -0.72
CA ILE A 42 -1.04 10.19 0.63
C ILE A 42 -2.24 9.41 1.18
N LEU A 43 -3.45 9.97 1.07
CA LEU A 43 -4.66 9.32 1.58
C LEU A 43 -4.97 8.03 0.80
N SER A 44 -4.77 8.07 -0.51
CA SER A 44 -4.94 6.93 -1.40
C SER A 44 -3.95 5.81 -1.06
N SER A 45 -2.70 6.13 -0.72
CA SER A 45 -1.71 5.13 -0.31
C SER A 45 -2.11 4.36 0.95
N VAL A 46 -2.72 5.04 1.94
CA VAL A 46 -3.26 4.35 3.15
C VAL A 46 -4.41 3.43 2.78
N PHE A 47 -5.31 3.88 1.91
CA PHE A 47 -6.42 3.06 1.43
C PHE A 47 -5.94 1.84 0.63
N PHE A 48 -4.97 2.01 -0.26
CA PHE A 48 -4.38 0.91 -1.03
C PHE A 48 -3.66 -0.08 -0.12
N ALA A 49 -2.90 0.40 0.86
CA ALA A 49 -2.28 -0.44 1.89
C ALA A 49 -3.32 -1.36 2.55
N PHE A 50 -4.45 -0.80 2.98
CA PHE A 50 -5.54 -1.56 3.57
C PHE A 50 -6.16 -2.55 2.58
N SER A 51 -6.62 -2.05 1.43
CA SER A 51 -7.38 -2.81 0.44
C SER A 51 -6.58 -3.97 -0.12
N THR A 52 -5.32 -3.72 -0.51
CA THR A 52 -4.45 -4.75 -1.08
C THR A 52 -4.15 -5.85 -0.06
N ASN A 53 -3.80 -5.49 1.18
CA ASN A 53 -3.58 -6.50 2.22
C ASN A 53 -4.84 -7.31 2.52
N LEU A 54 -6.02 -6.68 2.53
CA LEU A 54 -7.30 -7.35 2.73
C LEU A 54 -7.61 -8.33 1.60
N VAL A 55 -7.58 -7.86 0.35
CA VAL A 55 -7.96 -8.66 -0.82
C VAL A 55 -6.99 -9.83 -1.03
N VAL A 56 -5.69 -9.57 -0.94
CA VAL A 56 -4.67 -10.61 -1.09
C VAL A 56 -4.85 -11.68 -0.02
N THR A 57 -5.03 -11.28 1.24
CA THR A 57 -5.17 -12.23 2.35
C THR A 57 -6.50 -12.98 2.27
N TYR A 58 -7.58 -12.32 1.87
CA TYR A 58 -8.87 -12.94 1.66
C TYR A 58 -8.83 -14.02 0.55
N ILE A 59 -8.16 -13.75 -0.57
CA ILE A 59 -8.11 -14.67 -1.71
C ILE A 59 -7.09 -15.79 -1.48
N TYR A 60 -5.91 -15.47 -0.97
CA TYR A 60 -4.77 -16.38 -0.95
C TYR A 60 -4.41 -16.92 0.44
N GLY A 61 -5.15 -16.52 1.46
CA GLY A 61 -4.99 -16.97 2.84
C GLY A 61 -3.90 -16.22 3.61
N ARG A 62 -3.61 -16.71 4.81
CA ARG A 62 -2.74 -16.03 5.78
C ARG A 62 -1.28 -16.03 5.30
N ASN A 63 -0.76 -14.85 4.99
CA ASN A 63 0.68 -14.65 4.76
C ASN A 63 1.16 -13.30 5.32
N ILE A 64 1.86 -13.35 6.46
CA ILE A 64 2.36 -12.15 7.17
C ILE A 64 3.42 -11.39 6.36
N THR A 65 4.04 -12.01 5.35
CA THR A 65 5.03 -11.32 4.52
C THR A 65 4.41 -10.25 3.63
N ILE A 66 3.09 -10.30 3.35
CA ILE A 66 2.38 -9.31 2.55
C ILE A 66 2.33 -7.95 3.27
N PRO A 67 1.83 -7.82 4.52
CA PRO A 67 1.83 -6.53 5.21
C PRO A 67 3.25 -6.03 5.50
N ILE A 68 4.21 -6.91 5.77
CA ILE A 68 5.61 -6.51 5.95
C ILE A 68 6.17 -5.89 4.66
N MET A 69 5.88 -6.50 3.51
CA MET A 69 6.32 -5.99 2.22
C MET A 69 5.68 -4.65 1.86
N SER A 70 4.38 -4.47 2.16
CA SER A 70 3.70 -3.17 2.06
C SER A 70 4.48 -2.09 2.80
N ILE A 71 4.89 -2.37 4.05
CA ILE A 71 5.64 -1.42 4.89
C ILE A 71 7.00 -1.10 4.28
N ILE A 72 7.78 -2.13 3.92
CA ILE A 72 9.13 -1.93 3.35
C ILE A 72 9.06 -1.07 2.08
N ILE A 73 8.13 -1.35 1.18
CA ILE A 73 8.02 -0.62 -0.08
C ILE A 73 7.47 0.79 0.18
N SER A 74 6.58 0.98 1.15
CA SER A 74 6.04 2.30 1.50
C SER A 74 7.10 3.30 1.99
N ILE A 75 8.25 2.81 2.48
CA ILE A 75 9.39 3.68 2.84
C ILE A 75 9.85 4.52 1.64
N ALA A 76 9.66 4.01 0.41
CA ALA A 76 9.99 4.76 -0.80
C ALA A 76 9.21 6.08 -0.94
N LEU A 77 8.06 6.23 -0.26
CA LEU A 77 7.31 7.48 -0.21
C LEU A 77 8.11 8.64 0.41
N LEU A 78 9.12 8.35 1.24
CA LEU A 78 10.04 9.37 1.78
C LEU A 78 10.91 10.02 0.71
N PHE A 79 11.14 9.36 -0.43
CA PHE A 79 11.85 9.95 -1.56
C PHE A 79 10.94 10.80 -2.45
N VAL A 80 9.61 10.58 -2.36
CA VAL A 80 8.61 11.30 -3.14
C VAL A 80 8.08 12.53 -2.39
N PHE A 81 7.98 12.44 -1.06
CA PHE A 81 7.38 13.47 -0.21
C PHE A 81 8.28 13.87 0.96
N ASN A 82 8.12 15.11 1.43
CA ASN A 82 8.88 15.67 2.56
C ASN A 82 8.48 15.05 3.92
N LYS A 83 9.02 15.61 5.01
CA LYS A 83 8.86 15.14 6.42
C LYS A 83 7.43 14.80 6.87
N SER A 84 6.39 15.38 6.25
CA SER A 84 4.98 15.09 6.55
C SER A 84 4.58 13.64 6.24
N VAL A 85 5.34 12.90 5.42
CA VAL A 85 5.02 11.50 5.08
C VAL A 85 5.21 10.52 6.24
N PHE A 86 5.93 10.90 7.31
CA PHE A 86 6.18 10.02 8.44
C PHE A 86 4.89 9.52 9.13
N ILE A 87 3.94 10.44 9.34
CA ILE A 87 2.62 10.10 9.92
C ILE A 87 1.88 9.11 9.00
N ILE A 88 2.08 9.24 7.69
CA ILE A 88 1.42 8.40 6.68
C ILE A 88 2.00 7.01 6.67
N ILE A 89 3.31 6.86 6.85
CA ILE A 89 3.94 5.55 7.00
C ILE A 89 3.40 4.83 8.24
N ILE A 90 3.20 5.54 9.36
CA ILE A 90 2.55 4.97 10.55
C ILE A 90 1.15 4.48 10.22
N LEU A 91 0.35 5.27 9.49
CA LEU A 91 -0.98 4.85 9.06
C LEU A 91 -0.92 3.65 8.12
N ILE A 92 0.00 3.62 7.15
CA ILE A 92 0.20 2.47 6.26
C ILE A 92 0.54 1.21 7.05
N ILE A 93 1.39 1.29 8.08
CA ILE A 93 1.69 0.16 8.96
C ILE A 93 0.40 -0.35 9.62
N ILE A 94 -0.33 0.54 10.31
CA ILE A 94 -1.56 0.18 11.03
C ILE A 94 -2.58 -0.45 10.05
N PHE A 95 -2.87 0.23 8.95
CA PHE A 95 -3.88 -0.20 7.99
C PHE A 95 -3.48 -1.44 7.19
N SER A 96 -2.18 -1.68 6.94
CA SER A 96 -1.70 -2.93 6.34
C SER A 96 -2.03 -4.12 7.24
N PHE A 97 -1.80 -3.99 8.56
CA PHE A 97 -2.11 -5.05 9.51
C PHE A 97 -3.61 -5.21 9.77
N ILE A 98 -4.39 -4.12 9.78
CA ILE A 98 -5.86 -4.22 9.85
C ILE A 98 -6.40 -4.96 8.61
N GLY A 99 -5.94 -4.59 7.42
CA GLY A 99 -6.35 -5.24 6.17
C GLY A 99 -6.00 -6.73 6.18
N TYR A 100 -4.77 -7.06 6.55
CA TYR A 100 -4.33 -8.45 6.74
C TYR A 100 -5.25 -9.19 7.71
N TYR A 101 -5.45 -8.66 8.93
CA TYR A 101 -6.25 -9.30 9.96
C TYR A 101 -7.71 -9.55 9.51
N LEU A 102 -8.36 -8.55 8.92
CA LEU A 102 -9.71 -8.71 8.38
C LEU A 102 -9.75 -9.74 7.25
N GLY A 103 -8.79 -9.70 6.33
CA GLY A 103 -8.65 -10.72 5.29
C GLY A 103 -8.51 -12.13 5.88
N THR A 104 -7.79 -12.29 7.00
CA THR A 104 -7.68 -13.58 7.68
C THR A 104 -8.97 -14.08 8.33
N ILE A 105 -9.84 -13.17 8.78
CA ILE A 105 -11.15 -13.52 9.38
C ILE A 105 -12.11 -13.96 8.29
N PHE A 106 -12.14 -13.22 7.18
CA PHE A 106 -13.07 -13.47 6.09
C PHE A 106 -12.59 -14.54 5.11
N HIS A 107 -11.33 -14.96 5.19
CA HIS A 107 -10.81 -16.06 4.38
C HIS A 107 -11.62 -17.33 4.68
N LYS A 108 -12.48 -17.72 3.73
CA LYS A 108 -13.13 -19.02 3.76
C LYS A 108 -12.12 -20.06 3.33
N GLU A 109 -11.74 -20.93 4.26
CA GLU A 109 -11.12 -22.22 3.92
C GLU A 109 -12.10 -22.95 2.98
N LYS A 110 -11.72 -23.05 1.70
CA LYS A 110 -12.41 -23.89 0.73
C LYS A 110 -11.74 -25.25 0.68
#